data_AF-A0A8T9Q8C5-F1
#
_entry.id   AF-A0A8T9Q8C5-F1
#
_cell.length_a   1.000
_cell.length_b   1.000
_cell.length_c   1.000
_cell.angle_alpha   90.00
_cell.angle_beta   90.00
_cell.angle_gamma   90.00
#
_symmetry.space_group_name_H-M   'P 1'
#
loop_
_entity.id
_entity.type
_entity.pdbx_description
1 polymer ?
#
loop_
_entity_poly.entity_id
_entity_poly.type
_entity_poly.pdbx_seq_one_letter_code
_entity_poly.pdbx_strand_id
1 'polypeptide(L)'
;MLRRILQNFATRLATALLSFTIVWLTARYLGATGRGDVSLFVTDCAALLLFIGLLGGSSLIYLAPKRSIWHLLVPAYGWATLVCAAGTAVVSLARPVTPQYLLHLLALALLQAFFSINSSLLLGRKKEGAYNLLNGLQVALLAGGLALALIGWQWRVVAVYYYAAYVAYGLPLLLSFGVLYQLPDRWAAGRGLRDTARELAYHSRGAHLSNILAFANYRLSYYFVAHYADAQALGVLSVGVALAEAIWLIPRSTALVQYVDLVHATDKHAHITPTLRIARLTLLSTALAVLILCALPAQVLTAIFGPEFGAARPVILRLGPGVVAMAVNVMCSTYFAGMGRYRVNNLATTVGLLVTLPACWLLIPALGINGAALATSLSYLVSTAYLFHRFSSATGAGWAALLPSPGDLTYLRQLLQRRKAA
;
A
#
# COMPACT_ATOMS: atom_id res chain seq x y z
N MET A 1 -17.96 -12.55 -14.72
CA MET A 1 -17.43 -11.28 -14.21
C MET A 1 -17.60 -11.14 -12.69
N LEU A 2 -18.83 -11.23 -12.15
CA LEU A 2 -19.12 -11.18 -10.70
C LEU A 2 -18.30 -12.15 -9.85
N ARG A 3 -18.17 -13.42 -10.27
CA ARG A 3 -17.34 -14.43 -9.56
C ARG A 3 -15.88 -14.00 -9.43
N ARG A 4 -15.28 -13.38 -10.46
CA ARG A 4 -13.90 -12.86 -10.42
C ARG A 4 -13.78 -11.65 -9.50
N ILE A 5 -14.79 -10.77 -9.47
CA ILE A 5 -14.83 -9.61 -8.57
C ILE A 5 -14.92 -10.07 -7.11
N LEU A 6 -15.82 -11.01 -6.80
CA LEU A 6 -15.98 -11.60 -5.48
C LEU A 6 -14.71 -12.34 -5.03
N GLN A 7 -14.08 -13.11 -5.92
CA GLN A 7 -12.81 -13.77 -5.64
C GLN A 7 -11.70 -12.76 -5.35
N ASN A 8 -11.55 -11.71 -6.16
CA ASN A 8 -10.55 -10.67 -5.92
C ASN A 8 -10.79 -9.92 -4.60
N PHE A 9 -12.04 -9.63 -4.25
CA PHE A 9 -12.39 -9.03 -2.97
C PHE A 9 -12.06 -9.96 -1.80
N ALA A 10 -12.43 -11.23 -1.88
CA ALA A 10 -12.14 -12.23 -0.86
C ALA A 10 -10.62 -12.41 -0.64
N THR A 11 -9.84 -12.51 -1.73
CA THR A 11 -8.37 -12.59 -1.64
C THR A 11 -7.78 -11.33 -1.00
N ARG A 12 -8.24 -10.13 -1.39
CA ARG A 12 -7.79 -8.87 -0.80
C ARG A 12 -8.12 -8.78 0.68
N LEU A 13 -9.33 -9.19 1.07
CA LEU A 13 -9.76 -9.21 2.47
C LEU A 13 -8.95 -10.22 3.28
N ALA A 14 -8.75 -11.44 2.79
CA ALA A 14 -7.92 -12.44 3.44
C ALA A 14 -6.48 -11.95 3.63
N THR A 15 -5.89 -11.33 2.60
CA THR A 15 -4.54 -10.76 2.67
C THR A 15 -4.47 -9.60 3.67
N ALA A 16 -5.51 -8.74 3.71
CA ALA A 16 -5.60 -7.66 4.68
C ALA A 16 -5.71 -8.17 6.11
N LEU A 17 -6.50 -9.23 6.35
CA LEU A 17 -6.63 -9.86 7.66
C LEU A 17 -5.32 -10.48 8.12
N LEU A 18 -4.60 -11.21 7.25
CA LEU A 18 -3.28 -11.75 7.58
C LEU A 18 -2.26 -10.64 7.83
N SER A 19 -2.31 -9.56 7.05
CA SER A 19 -1.46 -8.38 7.28
C SER A 19 -1.77 -7.72 8.63
N PHE A 20 -3.05 -7.64 9.01
CA PHE A 20 -3.47 -7.17 10.32
C PHE A 20 -2.99 -8.10 11.44
N THR A 21 -3.02 -9.42 11.25
CA THR A 21 -2.46 -10.39 12.19
C THR A 21 -0.98 -10.13 12.45
N ILE A 22 -0.19 -9.79 11.43
CA ILE A 22 1.23 -9.41 11.60
C ILE A 22 1.36 -8.15 12.48
N VAL A 23 0.53 -7.13 12.23
CA VAL A 23 0.50 -5.90 13.05
C VAL A 23 0.15 -6.22 14.50
N TRP A 24 -0.91 -7.01 14.71
CA TRP A 24 -1.37 -7.43 16.02
C TRP A 24 -0.32 -8.24 16.78
N LEU A 25 0.26 -9.27 16.16
CA LEU A 25 1.28 -10.12 16.79
C LEU A 25 2.51 -9.30 17.20
N THR A 26 3.02 -8.47 16.30
CA THR A 26 4.22 -7.66 16.59
C THR A 26 3.95 -6.61 17.68
N ALA A 27 2.79 -5.96 17.67
CA ALA A 27 2.40 -5.03 18.72
C ALA A 27 2.21 -5.73 20.08
N ARG A 28 1.43 -6.81 20.12
CA ARG A 28 1.04 -7.49 21.35
C ARG A 28 2.19 -8.15 22.08
N TYR A 29 3.11 -8.76 21.34
CA TYR A 29 4.16 -9.59 21.93
C TYR A 29 5.53 -8.91 21.98
N LEU A 30 5.81 -7.92 21.12
CA LEU A 30 7.07 -7.17 21.14
C LEU A 30 6.95 -5.80 21.83
N GLY A 31 5.74 -5.39 22.23
CA GLY A 31 5.49 -4.06 22.80
C GLY A 31 5.56 -2.95 21.75
N ALA A 32 5.39 -1.68 22.15
CA ALA A 32 5.41 -0.60 21.18
C ALA A 32 6.83 -0.34 20.65
N THR A 33 7.88 -0.48 21.46
CA THR A 33 9.27 -0.34 20.99
C THR A 33 9.61 -1.33 19.89
N GLY A 34 9.41 -2.64 20.14
CA GLY A 34 9.70 -3.66 19.13
C GLY A 34 8.82 -3.56 17.88
N ARG A 35 7.56 -3.14 18.04
CA ARG A 35 6.68 -2.81 16.90
C ARG A 35 7.19 -1.61 16.10
N GLY A 36 7.75 -0.61 16.77
CA GLY A 36 8.42 0.54 16.18
C GLY A 36 9.60 0.13 15.33
N ASP A 37 10.49 -0.69 15.88
CA ASP A 37 11.66 -1.22 15.18
C ASP A 37 11.27 -2.02 13.94
N VAL A 38 10.29 -2.92 14.06
CA VAL A 38 9.75 -3.65 12.91
C VAL A 38 9.15 -2.69 11.88
N SER A 39 8.42 -1.66 12.32
CA SER A 39 7.79 -0.69 11.40
C SER A 39 8.82 0.17 10.67
N LEU A 40 9.90 0.56 11.34
CA LEU A 40 11.01 1.30 10.74
C LEU A 40 11.74 0.42 9.72
N PHE A 41 12.04 -0.83 10.09
CA PHE A 41 12.68 -1.80 9.21
C PHE A 41 11.86 -2.09 7.95
N VAL A 42 10.55 -2.33 8.10
CA VAL A 42 9.64 -2.52 6.95
C VAL A 42 9.60 -1.27 6.08
N THR A 43 9.66 -0.08 6.69
CA THR A 43 9.68 1.18 5.96
C THR A 43 10.99 1.35 5.17
N ASP A 44 12.13 0.95 5.73
CA ASP A 44 13.41 0.91 5.02
C ASP A 44 13.38 -0.07 3.85
N CYS A 45 12.90 -1.31 4.05
CA CYS A 45 12.74 -2.27 2.96
C CYS A 45 11.84 -1.70 1.86
N ALA A 46 10.72 -1.08 2.21
CA ALA A 46 9.80 -0.48 1.25
C ALA A 46 10.42 0.71 0.50
N ALA A 47 11.24 1.53 1.17
CA ALA A 47 12.00 2.61 0.52
C ALA A 47 13.01 2.08 -0.49
N LEU A 48 13.68 0.95 -0.21
CA LEU A 48 14.59 0.32 -1.16
C LEU A 48 13.84 -0.28 -2.36
N LEU A 49 12.79 -1.07 -2.10
CA LEU A 49 11.95 -1.67 -3.13
C LEU A 49 11.34 -0.63 -4.08
N LEU A 50 11.09 0.57 -3.56
CA LEU A 50 10.58 1.68 -4.34
C LEU A 50 11.50 2.06 -5.49
N PHE A 51 12.82 2.02 -5.37
CA PHE A 51 13.72 2.35 -6.48
C PHE A 51 13.95 1.16 -7.43
N ILE A 52 13.63 -0.05 -6.98
CA ILE A 52 13.75 -1.26 -7.79
C ILE A 52 12.70 -1.27 -8.89
N GLY A 53 11.51 -0.71 -8.66
CA GLY A 53 10.41 -0.68 -9.63
C GLY A 53 10.73 -0.01 -10.97
N LEU A 54 11.87 0.68 -11.11
CA LEU A 54 12.30 1.30 -12.35
C LEU A 54 12.54 0.24 -13.42
N LEU A 55 13.26 -0.83 -13.05
CA LEU A 55 13.52 -1.98 -13.91
C LEU A 55 12.73 -3.22 -13.47
N GLY A 56 12.29 -3.28 -12.22
CA GLY A 56 11.60 -4.43 -11.59
C GLY A 56 10.09 -4.27 -11.42
N GLY A 57 9.49 -3.19 -11.95
CA GLY A 57 8.09 -2.83 -11.71
C GLY A 57 7.15 -3.13 -12.88
N SER A 58 6.26 -2.18 -13.20
CA SER A 58 5.21 -2.34 -14.23
C SER A 58 5.74 -2.63 -15.63
N SER A 59 6.98 -2.23 -15.95
CA SER A 59 7.63 -2.54 -17.22
C SER A 59 7.84 -4.05 -17.43
N LEU A 60 8.10 -4.82 -16.36
CA LEU A 60 8.22 -6.27 -16.46
C LEU A 60 6.89 -6.91 -16.88
N ILE A 61 5.79 -6.47 -16.29
CA ILE A 61 4.45 -6.96 -16.62
C ILE A 61 4.15 -6.69 -18.11
N TYR A 62 4.54 -5.51 -18.61
CA TYR A 62 4.30 -5.10 -19.99
C TYR A 62 5.19 -5.82 -21.02
N LEU A 63 6.47 -6.04 -20.70
CA LEU A 63 7.44 -6.64 -21.61
C LEU A 63 7.46 -8.17 -21.53
N ALA A 64 7.01 -8.78 -20.42
CA ALA A 64 7.01 -10.23 -20.25
C ALA A 64 6.30 -10.98 -21.38
N PRO A 65 5.13 -10.56 -21.92
CA PRO A 65 4.52 -11.22 -23.07
C PRO A 65 5.34 -11.16 -24.36
N LYS A 66 6.20 -10.15 -24.50
CA LYS A 66 6.90 -9.79 -25.75
C LYS A 66 8.36 -10.28 -25.79
N ARG A 67 8.90 -10.68 -24.65
CA ARG A 67 10.32 -10.98 -24.45
C ARG A 67 10.48 -12.23 -23.62
N SER A 68 11.58 -12.94 -23.87
CA SER A 68 12.04 -14.01 -22.97
C SER A 68 12.22 -13.46 -21.56
N ILE A 69 11.58 -14.11 -20.57
CA ILE A 69 11.64 -13.68 -19.17
C ILE A 69 13.07 -13.60 -18.64
N TRP A 70 13.96 -14.47 -19.12
CA TRP A 70 15.33 -14.55 -18.66
C TRP A 70 16.15 -13.30 -19.03
N HIS A 71 15.86 -12.71 -20.19
CA HIS A 71 16.46 -11.45 -20.62
C HIS A 71 15.96 -10.25 -19.82
N LEU A 72 14.75 -10.35 -19.25
CA LEU A 72 14.19 -9.32 -18.37
C LEU A 72 14.68 -9.49 -16.93
N LEU A 73 14.84 -10.73 -16.48
CA LEU A 73 15.19 -11.10 -15.10
C LEU A 73 16.60 -10.62 -14.75
N VAL A 74 17.60 -10.87 -15.60
CA VAL A 74 19.00 -10.49 -15.34
C VAL A 74 19.19 -8.99 -15.09
N PRO A 75 18.75 -8.06 -15.97
CA PRO A 75 18.92 -6.63 -15.72
C PRO A 75 18.07 -6.15 -14.53
N ALA A 76 16.89 -6.74 -14.30
CA ALA A 76 16.07 -6.41 -13.14
C ALA A 76 16.73 -6.83 -11.81
N TYR A 77 17.35 -8.02 -11.76
CA TYR A 77 18.07 -8.51 -10.59
C TYR A 77 19.36 -7.74 -10.33
N GLY A 78 20.11 -7.42 -11.40
CA GLY A 78 21.29 -6.57 -11.32
C GLY A 78 20.95 -5.18 -10.74
N TRP A 79 19.87 -4.56 -11.25
CA TRP A 79 19.37 -3.30 -10.72
C TRP A 79 18.91 -3.40 -9.28
N ALA A 80 18.13 -4.43 -8.93
CA ALA A 80 17.68 -4.67 -7.57
C ALA A 80 18.86 -4.79 -6.60
N THR A 81 19.91 -5.50 -7.00
CA THR A 81 21.13 -5.68 -6.20
C THR A 81 21.87 -4.37 -5.99
N LEU A 82 22.05 -3.59 -7.07
CA LEU A 82 22.67 -2.28 -6.99
C LEU A 82 21.89 -1.32 -6.07
N VAL A 83 20.56 -1.28 -6.21
CA VAL A 83 19.69 -0.42 -5.39
C VAL A 83 19.70 -0.85 -3.92
N CYS A 84 19.61 -2.14 -3.63
CA CYS A 84 19.63 -2.62 -2.25
C CYS A 84 20.99 -2.37 -1.58
N ALA A 85 22.10 -2.61 -2.29
CA ALA A 85 23.44 -2.33 -1.79
C ALA A 85 23.66 -0.83 -1.56
N ALA A 86 23.38 0.00 -2.57
CA ALA A 86 23.54 1.45 -2.47
C ALA A 86 22.64 2.05 -1.39
N GLY A 87 21.37 1.63 -1.33
CA GLY A 87 20.45 2.15 -0.34
C GLY A 87 20.74 1.67 1.09
N THR A 88 21.24 0.44 1.27
CA THR A 88 21.75 -0.02 2.58
C THR A 88 22.96 0.82 3.01
N ALA A 89 23.88 1.13 2.07
CA ALA A 89 25.00 2.02 2.34
C ALA A 89 24.51 3.44 2.73
N VAL A 90 23.52 3.98 2.02
CA VAL A 90 22.90 5.28 2.38
C VAL A 90 22.31 5.22 3.79
N VAL A 91 21.61 4.14 4.17
CA VAL A 91 21.09 3.98 5.53
C VAL A 91 22.21 3.96 6.57
N SER A 92 23.32 3.29 6.28
CA SER A 92 24.49 3.23 7.18
C SER A 92 25.16 4.60 7.40
N LEU A 93 25.11 5.49 6.40
CA LEU A 93 25.65 6.84 6.47
C LEU A 93 24.67 7.83 7.10
N ALA A 94 23.37 7.63 6.88
CA ALA A 94 22.32 8.55 7.32
C ALA A 94 21.95 8.37 8.80
N ARG A 95 22.11 7.17 9.36
CA ARG A 95 21.73 6.87 10.76
C ARG A 95 22.72 5.91 11.41
N PRO A 96 23.04 6.07 12.71
CA PRO A 96 23.83 5.10 13.45
C PRO A 96 23.00 3.84 13.72
N VAL A 97 23.15 2.83 12.86
CA VAL A 97 22.46 1.54 12.98
C VAL A 97 23.48 0.41 13.16
N THR A 98 23.05 -0.69 13.79
CA THR A 98 23.96 -1.82 14.03
C THR A 98 24.34 -2.53 12.73
N PRO A 99 25.54 -3.11 12.62
CA PRO A 99 25.92 -3.90 11.45
C PRO A 99 24.95 -5.05 11.18
N GLN A 100 24.41 -5.68 12.23
CA GLN A 100 23.40 -6.72 12.11
C GLN A 100 22.11 -6.22 11.45
N TYR A 101 21.65 -5.01 11.79
CA TYR A 101 20.51 -4.38 11.13
C TYR A 101 20.74 -4.20 9.62
N LEU A 102 21.92 -3.71 9.24
CA LEU A 102 22.29 -3.50 7.83
C LEU A 102 22.35 -4.83 7.05
N LEU A 103 22.88 -5.89 7.66
CA LEU A 103 22.89 -7.23 7.05
C LEU A 103 21.47 -7.74 6.83
N HIS A 104 20.59 -7.62 7.83
CA HIS A 104 19.19 -8.00 7.68
C HIS A 104 18.47 -7.16 6.63
N LEU A 105 18.73 -5.85 6.60
CA LEU A 105 18.14 -4.93 5.63
C LEU A 105 18.52 -5.30 4.20
N LEU A 106 19.83 -5.47 3.91
CA LEU A 106 20.32 -5.84 2.59
C LEU A 106 19.73 -7.19 2.15
N ALA A 107 19.82 -8.21 3.01
CA ALA A 107 19.41 -9.56 2.67
C ALA A 107 17.88 -9.65 2.46
N LEU A 108 17.07 -9.08 3.35
CA LEU A 108 15.62 -9.11 3.23
C LEU A 108 15.10 -8.19 2.11
N ALA A 109 15.71 -7.03 1.88
CA ALA A 109 15.34 -6.18 0.75
C ALA A 109 15.62 -6.88 -0.59
N LEU A 110 16.76 -7.55 -0.74
CA LEU A 110 17.09 -8.36 -1.92
C LEU A 110 16.10 -9.50 -2.13
N LEU A 111 15.80 -10.25 -1.07
CA LEU A 111 14.86 -11.36 -1.10
C LEU A 111 13.46 -10.90 -1.54
N GLN A 112 12.98 -9.80 -0.97
CA GLN A 112 11.72 -9.16 -1.35
C GLN A 112 11.74 -8.66 -2.79
N ALA A 113 12.85 -8.08 -3.23
CA ALA A 113 13.02 -7.56 -4.58
C ALA A 113 12.94 -8.67 -5.63
N PHE A 114 13.70 -9.74 -5.44
CA PHE A 114 13.71 -10.89 -6.33
C PHE A 114 12.34 -11.56 -6.38
N PHE A 115 11.68 -11.72 -5.22
CA PHE A 115 10.33 -12.26 -5.16
C PHE A 115 9.32 -11.39 -5.90
N SER A 116 9.40 -10.06 -5.73
CA SER A 116 8.54 -9.09 -6.43
C SER A 116 8.75 -9.11 -7.95
N ILE A 117 10.01 -9.20 -8.40
CA ILE A 117 10.35 -9.31 -9.83
C ILE A 117 9.76 -10.60 -10.42
N ASN A 118 9.96 -11.74 -9.77
CA ASN A 118 9.44 -13.02 -10.25
C ASN A 118 7.92 -13.03 -10.30
N SER A 119 7.27 -12.52 -9.25
CA SER A 119 5.82 -12.34 -9.20
C SER A 119 5.32 -11.45 -10.35
N SER A 120 6.02 -10.35 -10.65
CA SER A 120 5.66 -9.44 -11.73
C SER A 120 5.78 -10.09 -13.12
N LEU A 121 6.82 -10.91 -13.33
CA LEU A 121 7.00 -11.68 -14.57
C LEU A 121 5.89 -12.73 -14.75
N LEU A 122 5.53 -13.46 -13.69
CA LEU A 122 4.43 -14.42 -13.70
C LEU A 122 3.10 -13.74 -14.02
N LEU A 123 2.83 -12.58 -13.41
CA LEU A 123 1.64 -11.79 -13.70
C LEU A 123 1.63 -11.32 -15.16
N GLY A 124 2.76 -10.83 -15.68
CA GLY A 124 2.91 -10.45 -17.09
C GLY A 124 2.66 -11.60 -18.06
N ARG A 125 3.01 -12.83 -17.68
CA ARG A 125 2.70 -14.07 -18.43
C ARG A 125 1.29 -14.62 -18.18
N LYS A 126 0.40 -13.83 -17.56
CA LYS A 126 -0.98 -14.19 -17.21
C LYS A 126 -1.09 -15.43 -16.31
N LYS A 127 -0.06 -15.75 -15.53
CA LYS A 127 -0.09 -16.80 -14.50
C LYS A 127 -0.65 -16.24 -13.18
N GLU A 128 -1.86 -15.66 -13.24
CA GLU A 128 -2.53 -14.99 -12.11
C GLU A 128 -2.73 -15.93 -10.91
N GLY A 129 -3.02 -17.21 -11.15
CA GLY A 129 -3.16 -18.21 -10.08
C GLY A 129 -1.87 -18.42 -9.29
N ALA A 130 -0.73 -18.58 -9.98
CA ALA A 130 0.57 -18.71 -9.34
C ALA A 130 0.97 -17.41 -8.61
N TYR A 131 0.75 -16.25 -9.23
CA TYR A 131 0.97 -14.95 -8.60
C TYR A 131 0.19 -14.81 -7.28
N ASN A 132 -1.12 -15.07 -7.29
CA ASN A 132 -1.97 -14.96 -6.11
C ASN A 132 -1.60 -15.99 -5.03
N LEU A 133 -1.30 -17.23 -5.43
CA LEU A 133 -0.89 -18.29 -4.51
C LEU A 133 0.42 -17.94 -3.79
N LEU A 134 1.44 -17.51 -4.53
CA LEU A 134 2.75 -17.17 -3.97
C LEU A 134 2.67 -15.94 -3.04
N ASN A 135 1.93 -14.90 -3.42
CA ASN A 135 1.74 -13.73 -2.56
C ASN A 135 0.91 -14.06 -1.31
N GLY A 136 -0.15 -14.86 -1.45
CA GLY A 136 -0.93 -15.34 -0.30
C GLY A 136 -0.09 -16.20 0.64
N LEU A 137 0.71 -17.12 0.08
CA LEU A 137 1.64 -17.96 0.83
C LEU A 137 2.67 -17.12 1.59
N GLN A 138 3.25 -16.10 0.96
CA GLN A 138 4.21 -15.20 1.61
C GLN A 138 3.63 -14.56 2.88
N VAL A 139 2.44 -13.94 2.78
CA VAL A 139 1.82 -13.28 3.92
C VAL A 139 1.39 -14.31 4.98
N ALA A 140 0.88 -15.47 4.57
CA ALA A 140 0.50 -16.55 5.48
C ALA A 140 1.69 -17.13 6.24
N LEU A 141 2.83 -17.36 5.57
CA LEU A 141 4.07 -17.83 6.20
C LEU A 141 4.61 -16.81 7.20
N LEU A 142 4.55 -15.51 6.88
CA LEU A 142 5.01 -14.47 7.80
C LEU A 142 4.12 -14.42 9.05
N ALA A 143 2.79 -14.40 8.87
CA ALA A 143 1.84 -14.39 9.99
C ALA A 143 1.95 -15.68 10.83
N GLY A 144 2.01 -16.84 10.19
CA GLY A 144 2.12 -18.14 10.85
C GLY A 144 3.46 -18.35 11.55
N GLY A 145 4.57 -17.94 10.93
CA GLY A 145 5.91 -18.00 11.53
C GLY A 145 6.03 -17.09 12.75
N LEU A 146 5.48 -15.87 12.67
CA LEU A 146 5.39 -14.98 13.83
C LEU A 146 4.50 -15.56 14.93
N ALA A 147 3.35 -16.14 14.59
CA ALA A 147 2.46 -16.76 15.57
C ALA A 147 3.15 -17.94 16.28
N LEU A 148 3.81 -18.82 15.53
CA LEU A 148 4.54 -19.96 16.07
C LEU A 148 5.67 -19.50 17.01
N ALA A 149 6.47 -18.51 16.60
CA ALA A 149 7.60 -18.07 17.39
C ALA A 149 7.19 -17.23 18.61
N LEU A 150 6.23 -16.31 18.48
CA LEU A 150 5.81 -15.40 19.56
C LEU A 150 4.85 -16.06 20.54
N ILE A 151 3.95 -16.92 20.07
CA ILE A 151 2.93 -17.59 20.90
C ILE A 151 3.36 -19.01 21.26
N GLY A 152 3.86 -19.79 20.30
CA GLY A 152 4.29 -21.17 20.55
C GLY A 152 5.59 -21.23 21.35
N TRP A 153 6.66 -20.66 20.81
CA TRP A 153 8.00 -20.71 21.43
C TRP A 153 8.29 -19.55 22.39
N GLN A 154 7.43 -18.54 22.45
CA GLN A 154 7.57 -17.39 23.34
C GLN A 154 8.86 -16.58 23.12
N TRP A 155 9.40 -16.60 21.91
CA TRP A 155 10.59 -15.82 21.53
C TRP A 155 10.20 -14.36 21.27
N ARG A 156 10.05 -13.57 22.32
CA ARG A 156 9.57 -12.18 22.27
C ARG A 156 10.69 -11.17 22.01
N VAL A 157 11.43 -11.38 20.91
CA VAL A 157 12.52 -10.50 20.48
C VAL A 157 12.34 -10.08 19.03
N VAL A 158 12.76 -8.86 18.68
CA VAL A 158 12.59 -8.29 17.33
C VAL A 158 13.21 -9.17 16.23
N ALA A 159 14.32 -9.86 16.53
CA ALA A 159 15.00 -10.74 15.59
C ALA A 159 14.10 -11.85 15.00
N VAL A 160 13.07 -12.27 15.72
CA VAL A 160 12.07 -13.24 15.25
C VAL A 160 11.35 -12.76 13.99
N TYR A 161 11.12 -11.44 13.87
CA TYR A 161 10.55 -10.87 12.65
C TYR A 161 11.45 -11.14 11.44
N TYR A 162 12.76 -10.97 11.57
CA TYR A 162 13.70 -11.21 10.49
C TYR A 162 13.71 -12.68 10.08
N TYR A 163 13.76 -13.60 11.04
CA TYR A 163 13.75 -15.05 10.77
C TYR A 163 12.46 -15.50 10.10
N ALA A 164 11.30 -15.05 10.59
CA ALA A 164 10.01 -15.32 9.96
C ALA A 164 9.95 -14.74 8.53
N ALA A 165 10.48 -13.52 8.33
CA ALA A 165 10.54 -12.88 7.01
C ALA A 165 11.44 -13.62 6.02
N TYR A 166 12.59 -14.16 6.45
CA TYR A 166 13.47 -14.97 5.59
C TYR A 166 12.74 -16.20 5.04
N VAL A 167 12.03 -16.92 5.88
CA VAL A 167 11.22 -18.08 5.45
C VAL A 167 10.08 -17.62 4.55
N ALA A 168 9.36 -16.57 4.97
CA ALA A 168 8.17 -16.08 4.29
C ALA A 168 8.44 -15.56 2.87
N TYR A 169 9.58 -14.94 2.61
CA TYR A 169 9.95 -14.49 1.26
C TYR A 169 10.82 -15.51 0.52
N GLY A 170 11.64 -16.29 1.24
CA GLY A 170 12.57 -17.25 0.64
C GLY A 170 11.85 -18.45 0.03
N LEU A 171 10.90 -19.05 0.74
CA LEU A 171 10.17 -20.21 0.21
C LEU A 171 9.34 -19.84 -1.03
N PRO A 172 8.53 -18.77 -1.05
CA PRO A 172 7.84 -18.35 -2.27
C PRO A 172 8.77 -17.93 -3.41
N LEU A 173 9.94 -17.34 -3.12
CA LEU A 173 10.95 -17.05 -4.13
C LEU A 173 11.45 -18.34 -4.79
N LEU A 174 11.82 -19.36 -4.01
CA LEU A 174 12.26 -20.65 -4.55
C LEU A 174 11.16 -21.32 -5.39
N LEU A 175 9.93 -21.34 -4.87
CA LEU A 175 8.78 -21.90 -5.61
C LEU A 175 8.49 -21.13 -6.91
N SER A 176 8.71 -19.81 -6.91
CA SER A 176 8.50 -18.98 -8.11
C SER A 176 9.42 -19.37 -9.25
N PHE A 177 10.67 -19.79 -8.97
CA PHE A 177 11.57 -20.30 -10.01
C PHE A 177 11.03 -21.56 -10.65
N GLY A 178 10.48 -22.50 -9.87
CA GLY A 178 9.85 -23.71 -10.41
C GLY A 178 8.75 -23.40 -11.43
N VAL A 179 7.93 -22.37 -11.17
CA VAL A 179 6.90 -21.91 -12.12
C VAL A 179 7.51 -21.19 -13.33
N LEU A 180 8.55 -20.37 -13.13
CA LEU A 180 9.22 -19.66 -14.21
C LEU A 180 9.93 -20.61 -15.19
N TYR A 181 10.54 -21.69 -14.69
CA TYR A 181 11.19 -22.71 -15.53
C TYR A 181 10.20 -23.52 -16.38
N GLN A 182 8.93 -23.62 -15.96
CA GLN A 182 7.87 -24.28 -16.74
C GLN A 182 7.32 -23.40 -17.87
N LEU A 183 7.72 -22.13 -17.95
CA LEU A 183 7.32 -21.27 -19.06
C LEU A 183 8.08 -21.68 -20.33
N PRO A 184 7.46 -21.57 -21.53
CA PRO A 184 8.07 -21.99 -22.78
C PRO A 184 9.24 -21.09 -23.25
N ASP A 185 9.72 -20.19 -22.39
CA ASP A 185 10.74 -19.20 -22.70
C ASP A 185 12.13 -19.81 -22.65
N ARG A 186 12.82 -19.78 -23.80
CA ARG A 186 14.24 -20.10 -23.90
C ARG A 186 15.06 -18.81 -23.89
N TRP A 187 16.33 -18.94 -23.51
CA TRP A 187 17.31 -17.88 -23.75
C TRP A 187 17.58 -17.82 -25.26
N ALA A 188 17.00 -16.85 -25.95
CA ALA A 188 17.22 -16.63 -27.38
C ALA A 188 18.17 -15.45 -27.58
N ALA A 189 19.24 -15.63 -28.35
CA ALA A 189 20.12 -14.54 -28.76
C ALA A 189 19.31 -13.51 -29.56
N GLY A 190 19.37 -12.23 -29.18
CA GLY A 190 18.66 -11.21 -29.97
C GLY A 190 18.79 -9.76 -29.52
N ARG A 191 19.02 -9.47 -28.23
CA ARG A 191 19.28 -8.10 -27.74
C ARG A 191 20.23 -8.07 -26.54
N GLY A 192 21.09 -7.05 -26.47
CA GLY A 192 21.99 -6.85 -25.34
C GLY A 192 21.23 -6.47 -24.05
N LEU A 193 21.77 -6.88 -22.89
CA LEU A 193 21.17 -6.59 -21.57
C LEU A 193 20.96 -5.08 -21.33
N ARG A 194 21.86 -4.25 -21.87
CA ARG A 194 21.79 -2.79 -21.77
C ARG A 194 20.56 -2.21 -22.48
N ASP A 195 20.24 -2.71 -23.67
CA ASP A 195 19.08 -2.23 -24.43
C ASP A 195 17.78 -2.63 -23.74
N THR A 196 17.73 -3.84 -23.19
CA THR A 196 16.60 -4.30 -22.38
C THR A 196 16.42 -3.46 -21.11
N ALA A 197 17.52 -3.13 -20.42
CA ALA A 197 17.48 -2.24 -19.25
C ALA A 197 16.95 -0.84 -19.60
N ARG A 198 17.37 -0.29 -20.74
CA ARG A 198 16.89 1.01 -21.24
C ARG A 198 15.40 0.97 -21.59
N GLU A 199 14.95 -0.11 -22.24
CA GLU A 199 13.54 -0.34 -22.57
C GLU A 199 12.68 -0.44 -21.29
N LEU A 200 13.14 -1.21 -20.29
CA LEU A 200 12.49 -1.31 -18.98
C LEU A 200 12.35 0.05 -18.29
N ALA A 201 13.44 0.83 -18.21
CA ALA A 201 13.42 2.14 -17.58
C ALA A 201 12.51 3.14 -18.31
N TYR A 202 12.51 3.12 -19.64
CA TYR A 202 11.66 3.99 -20.46
C TYR A 202 10.17 3.76 -20.21
N HIS A 203 9.76 2.49 -20.09
CA HIS A 203 8.36 2.13 -19.86
C HIS A 203 7.90 2.36 -18.42
N SER A 204 8.80 2.38 -17.44
CA SER A 204 8.44 2.60 -16.02
C SER A 204 8.51 4.05 -15.56
N ARG A 205 9.30 4.93 -16.19
CA ARG A 205 9.62 6.29 -15.67
C ARG A 205 8.42 7.11 -15.16
N GLY A 206 7.28 7.04 -15.86
CA GLY A 206 6.08 7.80 -15.50
C GLY A 206 5.32 7.25 -14.31
N ALA A 207 5.07 5.93 -14.30
CA ALA A 207 4.41 5.24 -13.18
C ALA A 207 5.28 5.23 -11.92
N HIS A 208 6.61 5.28 -12.12
CA HIS A 208 7.55 5.19 -11.01
C HIS A 208 7.53 6.44 -10.14
N LEU A 209 7.57 7.63 -10.75
CA LEU A 209 7.50 8.89 -10.02
C LEU A 209 6.26 8.97 -9.12
N SER A 210 5.11 8.52 -9.61
CA SER A 210 3.86 8.46 -8.82
C SER A 210 4.01 7.61 -7.57
N ASN A 211 4.68 6.45 -7.67
CA ASN A 211 4.90 5.57 -6.53
C ASN A 211 5.85 6.19 -5.49
N ILE A 212 6.90 6.90 -5.94
CA ILE A 212 7.82 7.65 -5.06
C ILE A 212 7.04 8.67 -4.22
N LEU A 213 6.24 9.50 -4.91
CA LEU A 213 5.45 10.53 -4.26
C LEU A 213 4.43 9.93 -3.29
N ALA A 214 3.78 8.83 -3.68
CA ALA A 214 2.82 8.13 -2.82
C ALA A 214 3.50 7.58 -1.56
N PHE A 215 4.63 6.88 -1.69
CA PHE A 215 5.37 6.34 -0.56
C PHE A 215 5.78 7.43 0.42
N ALA A 216 6.32 8.55 -0.08
CA ALA A 216 6.70 9.67 0.77
C ALA A 216 5.50 10.24 1.55
N ASN A 217 4.33 10.34 0.92
CA ASN A 217 3.11 10.78 1.63
C ASN A 217 2.65 9.82 2.74
N TYR A 218 2.78 8.50 2.53
CA TYR A 218 2.30 7.50 3.50
C TYR A 218 3.32 7.19 4.61
N ARG A 219 4.62 7.32 4.32
CA ARG A 219 5.68 6.74 5.16
C ARG A 219 6.73 7.72 5.64
N LEU A 220 6.85 8.92 5.07
CA LEU A 220 7.88 9.86 5.51
C LEU A 220 7.74 10.25 6.99
N SER A 221 6.50 10.36 7.50
CA SER A 221 6.24 10.66 8.90
C SER A 221 6.84 9.64 9.88
N TYR A 222 7.04 8.39 9.45
CA TYR A 222 7.66 7.35 10.28
C TYR A 222 9.12 7.68 10.57
N TYR A 223 9.87 8.20 9.59
CA TYR A 223 11.25 8.64 9.78
C TYR A 223 11.36 9.85 10.70
N PHE A 224 10.45 10.82 10.55
CA PHE A 224 10.42 11.98 11.42
C PHE A 224 10.10 11.60 12.87
N VAL A 225 9.12 10.72 13.10
CA VAL A 225 8.81 10.25 14.46
C VAL A 225 9.95 9.43 15.05
N ALA A 226 10.58 8.56 14.26
CA ALA A 226 11.77 7.81 14.71
C ALA A 226 12.93 8.74 15.10
N HIS A 227 13.07 9.88 14.44
CA HIS A 227 14.15 10.83 14.67
C HIS A 227 13.88 11.80 15.84
N TYR A 228 12.68 12.39 15.89
CA TYR A 228 12.32 13.43 16.88
C TYR A 228 11.70 12.88 18.17
N ALA A 229 11.14 11.66 18.13
CA ALA A 229 10.63 10.97 19.30
C ALA A 229 11.48 9.71 19.54
N ASP A 230 10.91 8.52 19.36
CA ASP A 230 11.60 7.25 19.55
C ASP A 230 10.88 6.09 18.84
N ALA A 231 11.43 4.89 18.95
CA ALA A 231 10.83 3.67 18.42
C ALA A 231 9.48 3.35 19.09
N GLN A 232 9.30 3.64 20.37
CA GLN A 232 8.05 3.36 21.08
C GLN A 232 6.88 4.18 20.49
N ALA A 233 7.09 5.48 20.34
CA ALA A 233 6.20 6.43 19.69
C ALA A 233 5.88 5.98 18.25
N LEU A 234 6.90 5.56 17.50
CA LEU A 234 6.71 5.02 16.15
C LEU A 234 5.83 3.75 16.17
N GLY A 235 6.00 2.88 17.16
CA GLY A 235 5.17 1.69 17.34
C GLY A 235 3.70 2.04 17.52
N VAL A 236 3.40 2.98 18.42
CA VAL A 236 2.04 3.49 18.65
C VAL A 236 1.45 4.13 17.40
N LEU A 237 2.21 5.01 16.73
CA LEU A 237 1.82 5.63 15.46
C LEU A 237 1.47 4.55 14.42
N SER A 238 2.32 3.53 14.29
CA SER A 238 2.17 2.49 13.27
C SER A 238 0.88 1.69 13.42
N VAL A 239 0.42 1.45 14.65
CA VAL A 239 -0.84 0.75 14.94
C VAL A 239 -2.02 1.66 14.62
N GLY A 240 -1.98 2.92 15.04
CA GLY A 240 -3.01 3.91 14.71
C GLY A 240 -3.19 4.10 13.21
N VAL A 241 -2.08 4.24 12.47
CA VAL A 241 -2.07 4.33 11.00
C VAL A 241 -2.61 3.05 10.37
N ALA A 242 -2.15 1.86 10.80
CA ALA A 242 -2.62 0.59 10.23
C ALA A 242 -4.14 0.39 10.38
N LEU A 243 -4.71 0.74 11.54
CA LEU A 243 -6.16 0.70 11.78
C LEU A 243 -6.91 1.68 10.88
N ALA A 244 -6.39 2.90 10.75
CA ALA A 244 -6.99 3.96 9.95
C ALA A 244 -6.93 3.65 8.43
N GLU A 245 -5.79 3.16 7.94
CA GLU A 245 -5.60 2.78 6.53
C GLU A 245 -6.40 1.53 6.13
N ALA A 246 -6.71 0.63 7.07
CA ALA A 246 -7.55 -0.54 6.80
C ALA A 246 -8.94 -0.14 6.26
N ILE A 247 -9.46 1.02 6.67
CA ILE A 247 -10.74 1.56 6.19
C ILE A 247 -10.69 1.86 4.68
N TRP A 248 -9.52 2.16 4.11
CA TRP A 248 -9.38 2.41 2.67
C TRP A 248 -9.68 1.19 1.80
N LEU A 249 -9.85 0.00 2.38
CA LEU A 249 -10.37 -1.14 1.64
C LEU A 249 -11.76 -0.85 1.02
N ILE A 250 -12.58 -0.02 1.69
CA ILE A 250 -13.90 0.40 1.19
C ILE A 250 -13.78 1.20 -0.11
N PRO A 251 -13.13 2.39 -0.15
CA PRO A 251 -13.02 3.18 -1.37
C PRO A 251 -12.21 2.48 -2.46
N ARG A 252 -11.19 1.68 -2.12
CA ARG A 252 -10.44 0.90 -3.12
C ARG A 252 -11.28 -0.16 -3.80
N SER A 253 -12.24 -0.75 -3.08
CA SER A 253 -13.16 -1.75 -3.64
C SER A 253 -14.17 -1.12 -4.58
N THR A 254 -14.74 0.02 -4.22
CA THR A 254 -15.70 0.74 -5.08
C THR A 254 -15.02 1.38 -6.29
N ALA A 255 -13.77 1.84 -6.14
CA ALA A 255 -12.96 2.40 -7.23
C ALA A 255 -12.74 1.41 -8.36
N LEU A 256 -12.50 0.13 -8.02
CA LEU A 256 -12.32 -0.89 -9.04
C LEU A 256 -13.57 -1.05 -9.91
N VAL A 257 -14.76 -1.05 -9.30
CA VAL A 257 -16.04 -1.14 -10.03
C VAL A 257 -16.22 0.10 -10.91
N GLN A 258 -16.04 1.29 -10.34
CA GLN A 258 -16.16 2.56 -11.05
C GLN A 258 -15.19 2.65 -12.24
N TYR A 259 -13.94 2.21 -12.07
CA TYR A 259 -12.94 2.18 -13.13
C TYR A 259 -13.38 1.30 -14.30
N VAL A 260 -13.87 0.10 -14.01
CA VAL A 260 -14.33 -0.84 -15.02
C VAL A 260 -15.52 -0.27 -15.79
N ASP A 261 -16.49 0.33 -15.10
CA ASP A 261 -17.66 0.93 -15.75
C ASP A 261 -17.26 2.10 -16.66
N LEU A 262 -16.34 2.97 -16.21
CA LEU A 262 -15.86 4.14 -16.98
C LEU A 262 -15.06 3.76 -18.22
N VAL A 263 -14.24 2.71 -18.16
CA VAL A 263 -13.42 2.27 -19.31
C VAL A 263 -14.28 1.68 -20.43
N HIS A 264 -15.40 1.04 -20.09
CA HIS A 264 -16.29 0.40 -21.07
C HIS A 264 -17.49 1.26 -21.48
N ALA A 265 -17.68 2.42 -20.85
CA ALA A 265 -18.73 3.35 -21.21
C ALA A 265 -18.53 3.92 -22.64
N THR A 266 -19.55 3.80 -23.48
CA THR A 266 -19.60 4.41 -24.82
C THR A 266 -19.71 5.94 -24.73
N ASP A 267 -20.49 6.45 -23.78
CA ASP A 267 -20.56 7.87 -23.44
C ASP A 267 -20.08 8.10 -22.00
N LYS A 268 -18.88 8.64 -21.86
CA LYS A 268 -18.26 8.89 -20.56
C LYS A 268 -18.98 9.97 -19.74
N HIS A 269 -19.73 10.87 -20.38
CA HIS A 269 -20.52 11.90 -19.68
C HIS A 269 -21.81 11.33 -19.07
N ALA A 270 -22.45 10.36 -19.73
CA ALA A 270 -23.62 9.66 -19.19
C ALA A 270 -23.35 8.92 -17.86
N HIS A 271 -22.08 8.60 -17.58
CA HIS A 271 -21.66 7.88 -16.36
C HIS A 271 -21.31 8.78 -15.17
N ILE A 272 -21.44 10.11 -15.27
CA ILE A 272 -21.15 11.03 -14.16
C ILE A 272 -22.15 10.85 -13.00
N THR A 273 -23.46 10.78 -13.29
CA THR A 273 -24.50 10.63 -12.25
C THR A 273 -24.40 9.30 -11.47
N PRO A 274 -24.21 8.13 -12.13
CA PRO A 274 -23.91 6.88 -11.44
C PRO A 274 -22.62 6.94 -10.61
N THR A 275 -21.58 7.58 -11.13
CA THR A 275 -20.30 7.77 -10.43
C THR A 275 -20.47 8.58 -9.15
N LEU A 276 -21.22 9.69 -9.20
CA LEU A 276 -21.50 10.52 -8.02
C LEU A 276 -22.34 9.78 -6.98
N ARG A 277 -23.29 8.92 -7.40
CA ARG A 277 -24.03 8.05 -6.47
C ARG A 277 -23.10 7.08 -5.74
N ILE A 278 -22.21 6.39 -6.47
CA ILE A 278 -21.24 5.47 -5.87
C ILE A 278 -20.32 6.25 -4.92
N ALA A 279 -19.81 7.41 -5.33
CA ALA A 279 -18.94 8.25 -4.52
C ALA A 279 -19.59 8.67 -3.20
N ARG A 280 -20.89 9.04 -3.20
CA ARG A 280 -21.65 9.38 -1.99
C ARG A 280 -21.80 8.21 -1.03
N LEU A 281 -22.16 7.03 -1.55
CA LEU A 281 -22.28 5.82 -0.73
C LEU A 281 -20.92 5.39 -0.16
N THR A 282 -19.85 5.50 -0.94
CA THR A 282 -18.48 5.24 -0.48
C THR A 282 -18.05 6.23 0.59
N LEU A 283 -18.33 7.52 0.42
CA LEU A 283 -18.02 8.56 1.40
C LEU A 283 -18.76 8.31 2.72
N LEU A 284 -20.07 8.05 2.67
CA LEU A 284 -20.88 7.73 3.85
C LEU A 284 -20.37 6.46 4.57
N SER A 285 -20.08 5.41 3.82
CA SER A 285 -19.59 4.14 4.39
C SER A 285 -18.22 4.33 5.03
N THR A 286 -17.34 5.13 4.40
CA THR A 286 -16.01 5.46 4.94
C THR A 286 -16.14 6.31 6.20
N ALA A 287 -16.98 7.35 6.17
CA ALA A 287 -17.22 8.22 7.32
C ALA A 287 -17.80 7.42 8.51
N LEU A 288 -18.77 6.54 8.26
CA LEU A 288 -19.32 5.67 9.29
C LEU A 288 -18.26 4.73 9.88
N ALA A 289 -17.42 4.11 9.03
CA ALA A 289 -16.34 3.25 9.50
C ALA A 289 -15.30 4.03 10.33
N VAL A 290 -14.95 5.25 9.93
CA VAL A 290 -14.05 6.13 10.69
C VAL A 290 -14.69 6.54 12.03
N LEU A 291 -15.98 6.87 12.05
CA LEU A 291 -16.71 7.21 13.28
C LEU A 291 -16.74 6.03 14.25
N ILE A 292 -17.02 4.82 13.76
CA ILE A 292 -16.96 3.59 14.58
C ILE A 292 -15.56 3.41 15.16
N LEU A 293 -14.51 3.58 14.33
CA LEU A 293 -13.13 3.46 14.78
C LEU A 293 -12.77 4.53 15.83
N CYS A 294 -13.23 5.77 15.65
CA CYS A 294 -13.01 6.89 16.59
C CYS A 294 -13.78 6.73 17.90
N ALA A 295 -14.93 6.06 17.86
CA ALA A 295 -15.74 5.74 19.03
C ALA A 295 -15.11 4.63 19.90
N LEU A 296 -14.13 3.88 19.38
CA LEU A 296 -13.45 2.86 20.17
C LEU A 296 -12.73 3.49 21.37
N PRO A 297 -13.01 3.02 22.59
CA PRO A 297 -12.34 3.51 23.79
C PRO A 297 -10.90 2.97 23.82
N ALA A 298 -10.00 3.71 24.48
CA ALA A 298 -8.58 3.33 24.55
C ALA A 298 -8.37 1.93 25.17
N GLN A 299 -9.29 1.52 26.05
CA GLN A 299 -9.33 0.22 26.71
C GLN A 299 -9.39 -0.95 25.71
N VAL A 300 -10.12 -0.80 24.61
CA VAL A 300 -10.20 -1.82 23.55
C VAL A 300 -8.86 -1.95 22.85
N LEU A 301 -8.20 -0.83 22.56
CA LEU A 301 -6.86 -0.83 21.96
C LEU A 301 -5.84 -1.49 22.90
N THR A 302 -5.88 -1.18 24.20
CA THR A 302 -4.98 -1.79 25.17
C THR A 302 -5.26 -3.28 25.38
N ALA A 303 -6.52 -3.71 25.30
CA ALA A 303 -6.88 -5.13 25.40
C ALA A 303 -6.34 -5.93 24.21
N ILE A 304 -6.48 -5.40 22.99
CA ILE A 304 -6.07 -6.07 21.75
C ILE A 304 -4.56 -6.03 21.55
N PHE A 305 -3.95 -4.86 21.66
CA PHE A 305 -2.55 -4.62 21.28
C PHE A 305 -1.58 -4.56 22.46
N GLY A 306 -2.06 -4.36 23.69
CA GLY A 306 -1.20 -4.21 24.88
C GLY A 306 -1.29 -2.81 25.52
N PRO A 307 -0.84 -2.67 26.78
CA PRO A 307 -1.10 -1.49 27.60
C PRO A 307 -0.58 -0.17 27.01
N GLU A 308 0.51 -0.21 26.23
CA GLU A 308 1.14 0.96 25.61
C GLU A 308 0.30 1.58 24.47
N PHE A 309 -0.64 0.84 23.90
CA PHE A 309 -1.35 1.23 22.67
C PHE A 309 -2.62 2.06 22.92
N GLY A 310 -2.95 2.42 24.16
CA GLY A 310 -4.01 3.39 24.45
C GLY A 310 -3.74 4.75 23.78
N ALA A 311 -2.46 5.12 23.65
CA ALA A 311 -2.00 6.32 22.97
C ALA A 311 -2.21 6.31 21.43
N ALA A 312 -2.62 5.19 20.83
CA ALA A 312 -3.00 5.16 19.41
C ALA A 312 -4.37 5.82 19.16
N ARG A 313 -5.24 5.93 20.17
CA ARG A 313 -6.54 6.61 20.05
C ARG A 313 -6.43 8.06 19.56
N PRO A 314 -5.63 8.95 20.19
CA PRO A 314 -5.48 10.33 19.72
C PRO A 314 -4.90 10.43 18.30
N VAL A 315 -4.10 9.45 17.87
CA VAL A 315 -3.60 9.34 16.48
C VAL A 315 -4.76 9.04 15.52
N ILE A 316 -5.60 8.05 15.84
CA ILE A 316 -6.79 7.68 15.05
C ILE A 316 -7.73 8.88 14.89
N LEU A 317 -8.03 9.60 15.97
CA LEU A 317 -8.92 10.76 15.94
C LEU A 317 -8.41 11.86 15.01
N ARG A 318 -7.08 12.11 15.02
CA ARG A 318 -6.44 13.14 14.19
C ARG A 318 -6.28 12.72 12.73
N LEU A 319 -6.12 11.42 12.45
CA LEU A 319 -6.09 10.88 11.09
C LEU A 319 -7.48 10.77 10.45
N GLY A 320 -8.52 10.60 11.26
CA GLY A 320 -9.89 10.38 10.81
C GLY A 320 -10.36 11.31 9.68
N PRO A 321 -10.24 12.65 9.80
CA PRO A 321 -10.64 13.58 8.75
C PRO A 321 -9.93 13.33 7.42
N GLY A 322 -8.61 13.09 7.44
CA GLY A 322 -7.82 12.77 6.26
C GLY A 322 -8.22 11.44 5.62
N VAL A 323 -8.53 10.42 6.43
CA VAL A 323 -9.03 9.12 5.93
C VAL A 323 -10.36 9.26 5.21
N VAL A 324 -11.29 10.06 5.75
CA VAL A 324 -12.57 10.35 5.08
C VAL A 324 -12.33 11.12 3.78
N ALA A 325 -11.47 12.13 3.79
CA ALA A 325 -11.11 12.91 2.60
C ALA A 325 -10.53 12.00 1.49
N MET A 326 -9.72 11.01 1.86
CA MET A 326 -9.15 10.05 0.91
C MET A 326 -10.21 9.22 0.16
N ALA A 327 -11.41 9.01 0.71
CA ALA A 327 -12.49 8.38 -0.06
C ALA A 327 -12.84 9.20 -1.30
N VAL A 328 -12.98 10.53 -1.15
CA VAL A 328 -13.22 11.45 -2.28
C VAL A 328 -12.02 11.46 -3.23
N ASN A 329 -10.81 11.48 -2.67
CA ASN A 329 -9.57 11.43 -3.46
C ASN A 329 -9.55 10.23 -4.40
N VAL A 330 -9.80 9.02 -3.87
CA VAL A 330 -9.76 7.77 -4.62
C VAL A 330 -10.80 7.78 -5.75
N MET A 331 -12.01 8.28 -5.50
CA MET A 331 -13.06 8.38 -6.54
C MET A 331 -12.69 9.34 -7.67
N CYS A 332 -12.19 10.54 -7.33
CA CYS A 332 -11.76 11.53 -8.32
C CYS A 332 -10.53 11.03 -9.10
N SER A 333 -9.58 10.40 -8.40
CA SER A 333 -8.37 9.82 -8.98
C SER A 333 -8.72 8.73 -9.99
N THR A 334 -9.70 7.89 -9.64
CA THR A 334 -10.21 6.83 -10.52
C THR A 334 -10.87 7.39 -11.78
N TYR A 335 -11.65 8.47 -11.65
CA TYR A 335 -12.23 9.16 -12.81
C TYR A 335 -11.14 9.65 -13.78
N PHE A 336 -10.14 10.36 -13.28
CA PHE A 336 -9.05 10.85 -14.14
C PHE A 336 -8.20 9.72 -14.73
N ALA A 337 -7.98 8.64 -13.99
CA ALA A 337 -7.30 7.45 -14.50
C ALA A 337 -8.08 6.79 -15.64
N GLY A 338 -9.41 6.61 -15.50
CA GLY A 338 -10.27 6.08 -16.56
C GLY A 338 -10.34 6.99 -17.80
N MET A 339 -10.09 8.28 -17.63
CA MET A 339 -9.94 9.26 -18.72
C MET A 339 -8.52 9.33 -19.29
N GLY A 340 -7.56 8.54 -18.79
CA GLY A 340 -6.15 8.57 -19.21
C GLY A 340 -5.38 9.81 -18.74
N ARG A 341 -5.94 10.63 -17.84
CA ARG A 341 -5.38 11.90 -17.37
C ARG A 341 -4.53 11.75 -16.11
N TYR A 342 -3.56 10.84 -16.13
CA TYR A 342 -2.70 10.51 -14.99
C TYR A 342 -1.90 11.71 -14.42
N ARG A 343 -1.62 12.73 -15.24
CA ARG A 343 -0.93 13.96 -14.80
C ARG A 343 -1.66 14.67 -13.67
N VAL A 344 -3.00 14.64 -13.66
CA VAL A 344 -3.80 15.30 -12.61
C VAL A 344 -3.61 14.59 -11.28
N ASN A 345 -3.61 13.25 -11.28
CA ASN A 345 -3.39 12.44 -10.07
C ASN A 345 -1.97 12.62 -9.51
N ASN A 346 -0.97 12.71 -10.41
CA ASN A 346 0.41 12.94 -10.01
C ASN A 346 0.59 14.32 -9.37
N LEU A 347 -0.03 15.35 -9.94
CA LEU A 347 -0.01 16.69 -9.35
C LEU A 347 -0.69 16.71 -7.98
N ALA A 348 -1.84 16.04 -7.80
CA ALA A 348 -2.51 15.95 -6.50
C ALA A 348 -1.59 15.32 -5.43
N THR A 349 -0.92 14.22 -5.78
CA THR A 349 0.02 13.54 -4.90
C THR A 349 1.24 14.42 -4.58
N THR A 350 1.72 15.18 -5.56
CA THR A 350 2.84 16.13 -5.39
C THR A 350 2.45 17.27 -4.45
N VAL A 351 1.25 17.85 -4.62
CA VAL A 351 0.74 18.91 -3.74
C VAL A 351 0.61 18.41 -2.30
N GLY A 352 0.10 17.18 -2.09
CA GLY A 352 0.09 16.56 -0.77
C GLY A 352 1.50 16.40 -0.18
N LEU A 353 2.48 16.00 -0.98
CA LEU A 353 3.86 15.85 -0.51
C LEU A 353 4.49 17.19 -0.10
N LEU A 354 4.23 18.25 -0.87
CA LEU A 354 4.69 19.62 -0.56
C LEU A 354 4.12 20.14 0.76
N VAL A 355 2.97 19.61 1.21
CA VAL A 355 2.40 19.90 2.53
C VAL A 355 2.99 18.98 3.60
N THR A 356 3.23 17.71 3.26
CA THR A 356 3.73 16.70 4.20
C THR A 356 5.09 17.09 4.77
N LEU A 357 6.04 17.53 3.93
CA LEU A 357 7.38 17.91 4.37
C LEU A 357 7.41 19.02 5.43
N PRO A 358 6.85 20.22 5.19
CA PRO A 358 6.82 21.28 6.18
C PRO A 358 5.95 20.92 7.39
N ALA A 359 4.82 20.22 7.19
CA ALA A 359 3.98 19.82 8.31
C ALA A 359 4.68 18.81 9.23
N CYS A 360 5.43 17.86 8.68
CA CYS A 360 6.25 16.94 9.46
C CYS A 360 7.36 17.68 10.23
N TRP A 361 8.06 18.62 9.58
CA TRP A 361 9.10 19.41 10.25
C TRP A 361 8.53 20.26 11.38
N LEU A 362 7.40 20.95 11.16
CA LEU A 362 6.86 21.89 12.14
C LEU A 362 6.07 21.22 13.27
N LEU A 363 5.27 20.20 12.96
CA LEU A 363 4.34 19.61 13.92
C LEU A 363 4.94 18.47 14.74
N ILE A 364 5.83 17.65 14.16
CA ILE A 364 6.34 16.45 14.84
C ILE A 364 7.25 16.78 16.02
N PRO A 365 8.18 17.75 15.94
CA PRO A 365 9.01 18.10 17.10
C PRO A 365 8.20 18.60 18.30
N ALA A 366 7.09 19.32 18.06
CA ALA A 366 6.26 19.88 19.12
C ALA A 366 5.17 18.92 19.63
N LEU A 367 4.59 18.08 18.76
CA LEU A 367 3.41 17.27 19.06
C LEU A 367 3.64 15.75 18.95
N GLY A 368 4.86 15.32 18.61
CA GLY A 368 5.22 13.90 18.44
C GLY A 368 4.30 13.17 17.45
N ILE A 369 3.77 12.01 17.88
CA ILE A 369 2.86 11.18 17.08
C ILE A 369 1.56 11.90 16.69
N ASN A 370 1.10 12.86 17.50
CA ASN A 370 -0.08 13.66 17.17
C ASN A 370 0.23 14.64 16.02
N GLY A 371 1.44 15.20 16.00
CA GLY A 371 1.93 16.03 14.91
C GLY A 371 2.03 15.25 13.61
N ALA A 372 2.52 14.00 13.67
CA ALA A 372 2.57 13.11 12.51
C ALA A 372 1.17 12.81 11.95
N ALA A 373 0.21 12.50 12.83
CA ALA A 373 -1.18 12.27 12.43
C ALA A 373 -1.82 13.50 11.76
N LEU A 374 -1.59 14.70 12.30
CA LEU A 374 -2.10 15.95 11.74
C LEU A 374 -1.44 16.28 10.40
N ALA A 375 -0.12 16.13 10.30
CA ALA A 375 0.62 16.36 9.05
C ALA A 375 0.10 15.46 7.93
N THR A 376 -0.10 14.17 8.22
CA THR A 376 -0.68 13.22 7.27
C THR A 376 -2.12 13.58 6.89
N SER A 377 -2.97 13.94 7.86
CA SER A 377 -4.34 14.34 7.59
C SER A 377 -4.42 15.61 6.74
N LEU A 378 -3.55 16.60 7.01
CA LEU A 378 -3.47 17.85 6.24
C LEU A 378 -3.04 17.58 4.80
N SER A 379 -2.03 16.73 4.58
CA SER A 379 -1.60 16.31 3.24
C SER A 379 -2.75 15.69 2.45
N TYR A 380 -3.51 14.78 3.07
CA TYR A 380 -4.67 14.15 2.42
C TYR A 380 -5.77 15.14 2.10
N LEU A 381 -6.08 16.07 3.01
CA LEU A 381 -7.08 17.10 2.78
C LEU A 381 -6.71 18.01 1.60
N VAL A 382 -5.46 18.48 1.53
CA VAL A 382 -5.01 19.35 0.44
C VAL A 382 -4.96 18.59 -0.89
N SER A 383 -4.44 17.36 -0.91
CA SER A 383 -4.44 16.51 -2.11
C SER A 383 -5.87 16.27 -2.62
N THR A 384 -6.81 15.97 -1.72
CA THR A 384 -8.23 15.80 -2.06
C THR A 384 -8.86 17.09 -2.55
N ALA A 385 -8.60 18.22 -1.91
CA ALA A 385 -9.15 19.52 -2.32
C ALA A 385 -8.70 19.89 -3.74
N TYR A 386 -7.42 19.73 -4.05
CA TYR A 386 -6.90 19.94 -5.40
C TYR A 386 -7.57 19.01 -6.42
N LEU A 387 -7.62 17.72 -6.12
CA LEU A 387 -8.15 16.73 -7.06
C LEU A 387 -9.66 16.90 -7.29
N PHE A 388 -10.40 17.22 -6.22
CA PHE A 388 -11.82 17.52 -6.30
C PHE A 388 -12.09 18.82 -7.08
N HIS A 389 -11.29 19.88 -6.89
CA HIS A 389 -11.42 21.10 -7.67
C HIS A 389 -11.27 20.83 -9.18
N ARG A 390 -10.30 20.01 -9.57
CA ARG A 390 -10.11 19.58 -10.96
C ARG A 390 -11.29 18.73 -11.44
N PHE A 391 -11.82 17.84 -10.60
CA PHE A 391 -12.97 17.01 -10.93
C PHE A 391 -14.23 17.87 -11.14
N SER A 392 -14.47 18.83 -10.26
CA SER A 392 -15.58 19.78 -10.35
C SER A 392 -15.49 20.61 -11.64
N SER A 393 -14.30 21.11 -11.96
CA SER A 393 -14.04 21.84 -13.22
C SER A 393 -14.30 21.00 -14.46
N ALA A 394 -14.09 19.68 -14.39
CA ALA A 394 -14.27 18.78 -15.53
C ALA A 394 -15.70 18.26 -15.69
N THR A 395 -16.50 18.25 -14.62
CA THR A 395 -17.83 17.61 -14.60
C THR A 395 -18.98 18.58 -14.32
N GLY A 396 -18.68 19.82 -13.88
CA GLY A 396 -19.66 20.77 -13.37
C GLY A 396 -20.24 20.40 -12.00
N ALA A 397 -19.84 19.26 -11.42
CA ALA A 397 -20.35 18.80 -10.13
C ALA A 397 -19.66 19.55 -8.98
N GLY A 398 -20.42 20.29 -8.18
CA GLY A 398 -19.92 20.96 -6.96
C GLY A 398 -19.88 20.02 -5.74
N TRP A 399 -19.40 20.53 -4.60
CA TRP A 399 -19.38 19.78 -3.33
C TRP A 399 -20.76 19.28 -2.89
N ALA A 400 -21.82 20.04 -3.22
CA ALA A 400 -23.21 19.64 -2.95
C ALA A 400 -23.60 18.33 -3.65
N ALA A 401 -22.95 17.99 -4.77
CA ALA A 401 -23.19 16.72 -5.46
C ALA A 401 -22.65 15.49 -4.70
N LEU A 402 -21.81 15.71 -3.68
CA LEU A 402 -21.34 14.68 -2.76
C LEU A 402 -22.22 14.56 -1.50
N LEU A 403 -23.27 15.38 -1.36
CA LEU A 403 -24.21 15.24 -0.26
C LEU A 403 -25.20 14.09 -0.52
N PRO A 404 -25.55 13.31 0.51
CA PRO A 404 -26.54 12.25 0.38
C PRO A 404 -27.86 12.79 -0.15
N SER A 405 -28.48 12.08 -1.09
CA SER A 405 -29.81 12.39 -1.59
C SER A 405 -30.83 11.31 -1.19
N PRO A 406 -32.13 11.64 -1.12
CA PRO A 406 -33.19 10.64 -0.88
C PRO A 406 -33.15 9.47 -1.89
N GLY A 407 -32.71 9.73 -3.13
CA GLY A 407 -32.58 8.71 -4.17
C GLY A 407 -31.53 7.63 -3.87
N ASP A 408 -30.57 7.91 -2.98
CA ASP A 408 -29.54 6.93 -2.59
C ASP A 408 -30.11 5.88 -1.65
N LEU A 409 -31.06 6.26 -0.77
CA LEU A 409 -31.78 5.34 0.10
C LEU A 409 -32.68 4.40 -0.71
N THR A 410 -33.37 4.93 -1.72
CA THR A 410 -34.19 4.13 -2.63
C THR A 410 -33.35 3.12 -3.39
N TYR A 411 -32.17 3.53 -3.87
CA TYR A 411 -31.24 2.63 -4.55
C TYR A 411 -30.71 1.52 -3.62
N LEU A 412 -30.34 1.84 -2.38
CA LEU A 412 -29.92 0.84 -1.39
C LEU A 412 -31.04 -0.17 -1.10
N ARG A 413 -32.29 0.29 -0.95
CA ARG A 413 -33.45 -0.60 -0.77
C ARG A 413 -33.65 -1.54 -1.94
N GLN A 414 -33.55 -1.03 -3.18
CA GLN A 414 -33.64 -1.86 -4.39
C GLN A 414 -32.52 -2.91 -4.48
N LEU A 415 -31.29 -2.55 -4.09
CA LEU A 415 -30.16 -3.47 -4.09
C LEU A 415 -30.36 -4.62 -3.09
N LEU A 416 -30.87 -4.31 -1.89
CA LEU A 416 -31.18 -5.29 -0.85
C LEU A 416 -32.33 -6.23 -1.25
N GLN A 417 -33.34 -5.72 -1.95
CA GLN A 417 -34.46 -6.52 -2.45
C GLN A 417 -34.02 -7.51 -3.55
N ARG A 418 -33.19 -7.06 -4.51
CA ARG A 418 -32.65 -7.94 -5.56
C ARG A 418 -31.79 -9.09 -5.02
N ARG A 419 -31.13 -8.88 -3.88
CA ARG A 419 -30.28 -9.89 -3.22
C ARG A 419 -31.06 -10.92 -2.39
N LYS A 420 -32.34 -10.65 -2.10
CA LYS A 420 -33.26 -11.63 -1.48
C LYS A 420 -33.98 -12.50 -2.50
N ALA A 421 -34.00 -12.07 -3.77
CA ALA A 421 -34.68 -12.76 -4.87
C ALA A 421 -33.74 -13.63 -5.73
N ALA A 422 -32.44 -13.61 -5.45
CA ALA A 422 -31.39 -14.41 -6.08
C ALA A 422 -30.66 -15.19 -4.99
#